data_AF-A0A1N6YVB7-F1
#
_entry.id   AF-A0A1N6YVB7-F1
#
_cell.length_a   1.000
_cell.length_b   1.000
_cell.length_c   1.000
_cell.angle_alpha   90.00
_cell.angle_beta   90.00
_cell.angle_gamma   90.00
#
_symmetry.space_group_name_H-M   'P 1'
#
loop_
_entity.id
_entity.type
_entity.pdbx_description
1 polymer ?
#
loop_
_entity_poly.entity_id
_entity_poly.type
_entity_poly.pdbx_seq_one_letter_code
_entity_poly.pdbx_strand_id
1 'polypeptide(L)' 'MLSSTVVIYNIIDCLDPPVPSDGHHYMPNENIANSLFLSFVLGAVVFISAVRIQRQPYRK' A
#
# COMPACT_ATOMS: atom_id res chain seq x y z
N MET A 1 -6.29 13.84 5.40
CA MET A 1 -6.26 14.21 3.96
C MET A 1 -4.88 14.04 3.33
N LEU A 2 -3.77 14.33 4.04
CA LEU A 2 -2.41 14.09 3.53
C LEU A 2 -2.10 12.61 3.22
N SER A 3 -2.61 11.69 4.04
CA SER A 3 -2.29 10.26 3.91
C SER A 3 -2.83 9.63 2.63
N SER A 4 -4.01 10.03 2.14
CA SER A 4 -4.55 9.48 0.90
C SER A 4 -3.82 10.03 -0.33
N THR A 5 -3.39 11.29 -0.28
CA THR A 5 -2.60 11.91 -1.34
C THR A 5 -1.26 11.19 -1.52
N VAL A 6 -0.54 10.92 -0.43
CA VAL A 6 0.74 10.17 -0.48
C VAL A 6 0.56 8.75 -1.02
N VAL A 7 -0.54 8.08 -0.66
CA VAL A 7 -0.86 6.74 -1.18
C VAL A 7 -1.17 6.79 -2.67
N ILE A 8 -1.96 7.76 -3.12
CA ILE A 8 -2.33 7.92 -4.54
C ILE A 8 -1.09 8.22 -5.38
N TYR A 9 -0.20 9.12 -4.93
CA TYR A 9 1.05 9.40 -5.64
C TYR A 9 1.96 8.18 -5.73
N ASN A 10 2.10 7.39 -4.66
CA ASN A 10 2.86 6.15 -4.71
C ASN A 10 2.29 5.13 -5.71
N ILE A 11 0.96 5.06 -5.84
CA ILE A 11 0.31 4.17 -6.81
C ILE A 11 0.54 4.67 -8.24
N ILE A 12 0.41 5.98 -8.47
CA ILE A 12 0.64 6.60 -9.79
C ILE A 12 2.11 6.43 -10.21
N ASP A 13 3.07 6.70 -9.33
CA ASP A 13 4.50 6.52 -9.60
C ASP A 13 4.87 5.04 -9.83
N CYS A 14 4.10 4.10 -9.27
CA CYS A 14 4.27 2.68 -9.54
C CYS A 14 3.70 2.24 -10.89
N LEU A 15 2.62 2.89 -11.36
CA LEU A 15 1.92 2.55 -12.60
C LEU A 15 2.54 3.22 -13.83
N ASP A 16 3.02 4.45 -13.68
CA ASP A 16 3.64 5.24 -14.74
C ASP A 16 4.96 5.84 -14.24
N PRO A 17 5.97 4.98 -13.98
CA PRO A 17 7.24 5.44 -13.44
C PRO A 17 7.89 6.42 -14.43
N PRO A 18 8.39 7.58 -13.97
CA PRO A 18 9.04 8.54 -14.86
C PRO A 18 10.22 7.87 -15.57
N VAL A 19 10.19 7.89 -16.91
CA VAL A 19 11.23 7.30 -17.74
C VAL A 19 12.53 8.09 -17.53
N PRO A 20 13.62 7.46 -17.02
CA PRO A 20 14.87 8.16 -16.80
C PRO A 20 15.53 8.49 -18.15
N SER A 21 16.22 9.63 -18.19
CA SER A 21 16.89 10.18 -19.37
C SER A 21 17.92 9.24 -20.03
N ASP A 22 18.33 8.18 -19.34
CA ASP A 22 19.38 7.24 -19.74
C ASP A 22 18.88 5.97 -20.48
N GLY A 23 17.57 5.84 -20.76
CA GLY A 23 17.05 4.77 -21.61
C GLY A 23 17.16 3.34 -21.04
N HIS A 24 17.64 3.17 -19.81
CA HIS A 24 17.58 1.90 -19.10
C HIS A 24 16.18 1.68 -18.53
N HIS A 25 15.60 0.51 -18.82
CA HIS A 25 14.30 0.09 -18.30
C HIS A 25 14.34 0.10 -16.77
N TYR A 26 13.68 1.09 -16.16
CA TYR A 26 13.48 1.13 -14.71
C TYR A 26 12.56 -0.04 -14.36
N MET A 27 13.15 -1.16 -13.93
CA MET A 27 12.37 -2.28 -13.42
C MET A 27 12.16 -2.02 -11.93
N PRO A 28 10.94 -1.65 -11.48
CA PRO A 28 10.70 -1.15 -10.14
C PRO A 28 10.60 -2.31 -9.14
N ASN A 29 11.56 -3.23 -9.17
CA ASN A 29 11.56 -4.45 -8.35
C ASN A 29 11.53 -4.11 -6.85
N GLU A 30 12.21 -3.03 -6.47
CA GLU A 30 12.19 -2.49 -5.11
C GLU A 30 10.80 -1.93 -4.74
N ASN A 31 10.13 -1.24 -5.67
CA ASN A 31 8.80 -0.68 -5.43
C ASN A 31 7.73 -1.78 -5.35
N ILE A 32 7.86 -2.84 -6.15
CA ILE A 32 6.98 -4.02 -6.12
C ILE A 32 7.13 -4.74 -4.78
N ALA A 33 8.36 -4.99 -4.33
CA ALA A 33 8.61 -5.64 -3.04
C ALA A 33 8.05 -4.82 -1.87
N ASN A 34 8.26 -3.51 -1.88
CA ASN A 34 7.72 -2.59 -0.87
C ASN A 34 6.19 -2.54 -0.90
N SER A 35 5.58 -2.53 -2.08
CA SER A 35 4.12 -2.55 -2.26
C SER A 35 3.51 -3.85 -1.76
N LEU A 36 4.11 -5.01 -2.06
CA LEU A 36 3.67 -6.30 -1.55
C LEU A 36 3.76 -6.37 -0.02
N PHE A 37 4.86 -5.88 0.55
CA PHE A 37 5.04 -5.84 2.00
C PHE A 37 4.01 -4.91 2.67
N LEU A 38 3.80 -3.70 2.14
CA LEU A 38 2.80 -2.75 2.65
C LEU A 38 1.38 -3.31 2.55
N SER A 39 1.03 -3.95 1.43
CA SER A 39 -0.27 -4.61 1.25
C SER A 39 -0.50 -5.72 2.28
N PHE A 40 0.51 -6.54 2.54
CA PHE A 40 0.45 -7.58 3.56
C PHE A 40 0.24 -7.01 4.96
N VAL A 41 1.00 -5.97 5.34
CA VAL A 41 0.85 -5.29 6.64
C VAL A 41 -0.54 -4.67 6.76
N LEU A 42 -1.04 -4.00 5.73
CA LEU A 42 -2.37 -3.40 5.72
C LEU A 42 -3.46 -4.47 5.88
N GLY A 43 -3.34 -5.58 5.15
CA GLY A 43 -4.25 -6.72 5.27
C GLY A 43 -4.27 -7.30 6.68
N ALA A 44 -3.12 -7.47 7.32
CA ALA A 44 -3.02 -7.94 8.70
C ALA A 44 -3.70 -6.98 9.69
N VAL A 45 -3.48 -5.67 9.56
CA VAL A 45 -4.10 -4.65 10.41
C VAL A 45 -5.62 -4.66 10.26
N VAL A 46 -6.13 -4.70 9.03
CA VAL A 46 -7.58 -4.78 8.75
C VAL A 46 -8.18 -6.05 9.33
N PHE A 47 -7.52 -7.21 9.13
CA PHE A 47 -8.00 -8.49 9.64
C PHE A 47 -8.08 -8.49 11.17
N ILE A 48 -7.02 -8.06 11.85
CA ILE A 48 -7.00 -7.95 13.33
C ILE A 48 -8.07 -6.98 13.82
N SER A 49 -8.24 -5.85 13.14
CA SER A 49 -9.25 -4.85 13.51
C SER A 49 -10.66 -5.41 13.35
N ALA A 50 -10.95 -6.09 12.24
CA ALA A 50 -12.23 -6.75 11.99
C ALA A 50 -12.53 -7.82 13.05
N VAL A 51 -11.56 -8.68 13.37
CA VAL A 51 -11.70 -9.69 14.42
C VAL A 51 -11.94 -9.04 15.79
N ARG A 52 -11.26 -7.93 16.11
CA ARG A 52 -11.49 -7.19 17.36
C ARG A 52 -12.88 -6.58 17.43
N ILE A 53 -13.38 -6.00 16.33
CA ILE A 53 -14.74 -5.45 16.25
C ILE A 53 -15.78 -6.57 16.44
N GLN A 54 -15.60 -7.70 15.76
CA GLN A 54 -16.50 -8.86 15.91
C GLN A 54 -16.46 -9.46 17.31
N ARG A 55 -15.30 -9.42 17.98
CA ARG A 55 -15.12 -9.92 19.34
C ARG A 55 -15.52 -8.93 20.42
N GLN A 56 -15.84 -7.68 20.08
CA GLN A 56 -16.49 -6.81 21.05
C GLN A 56 -17.88 -7.40 21.32
N PRO A 57 -18.18 -7.84 22.57
CA PRO A 57 -19.52 -8.25 22.90
C PRO A 57 -20.42 -7.05 22.62
N TYR A 58 -21.44 -7.24 21.80
CA TYR A 58 -22.47 -6.26 21.49
C TYR A 58 -22.95 -5.62 22.79
N ARG A 59 -22.41 -4.44 23.15
CA ARG A 59 -22.88 -3.67 24.29
C ARG A 59 -24.16 -3.01 23.83
N LYS A 60 -25.29 -3.63 24.21
CA LYS A 60 -26.60 -2.99 24.23
C LYS A 60 -26.55 -1.72 25.06
#